data_AF-U7QLU2-F1
#
_entry.id   AF-U7QLU2-F1
#
_cell.length_a   1.000
_cell.length_b   1.000
_cell.length_c   1.000
_cell.angle_alpha   90.00
_cell.angle_beta   90.00
_cell.angle_gamma   90.00
#
_symmetry.space_group_name_H-M   'P 1'
#
loop_
_entity.id
_entity.type
_entity.pdbx_description
1 polymer ?
#
loop_
_entity_poly.entity_id
_entity_poly.type
_entity_poly.pdbx_seq_one_letter_code
_entity_poly.pdbx_strand_id
1 'polypeptide(L)' 'MILPILLTVITGVGFQIAELGGFEDQFRWMIRWHKGDFGYIDFQKSYPFLNAAGLLFLAITGISMWWKMRRRKTVLAND' A
#
# COMPACT_ATOMS: atom_id res chain seq x y z
N MET A 1 -5.34 0.66 -9.85
CA MET A 1 -4.28 1.26 -8.99
C MET A 1 -4.38 0.84 -7.54
N ILE A 2 -5.56 0.82 -6.90
CA ILE A 2 -5.66 0.51 -5.46
C ILE A 2 -5.46 -0.98 -5.12
N LEU A 3 -5.84 -1.88 -6.03
CA LEU A 3 -5.75 -3.32 -5.84
C LEU A 3 -4.33 -3.83 -5.54
N PRO A 4 -3.27 -3.47 -6.31
CA PRO A 4 -1.91 -3.91 -5.98
C PRO A 4 -1.43 -3.35 -4.63
N ILE A 5 -1.79 -2.10 -4.29
CA ILE A 5 -1.42 -1.49 -3.01
C ILE A 5 -2.08 -2.25 -1.85
N LEU A 6 -3.39 -2.48 -1.93
CA LEU A 6 -4.12 -3.24 -0.92
C LEU A 6 -3.53 -4.65 -0.75
N LEU A 7 -3.22 -5.32 -1.86
CA LEU A 7 -2.61 -6.64 -1.80
C LEU A 7 -1.26 -6.59 -1.08
N THR A 8 -0.38 -5.63 -1.41
CA THR A 8 0.92 -5.51 -0.74
C THR A 8 0.82 -5.18 0.74
N VAL A 9 -0.14 -4.34 1.14
CA VAL A 9 -0.37 -4.02 2.56
C VAL A 9 -0.86 -5.26 3.31
N ILE A 10 -1.89 -5.94 2.80
CA ILE A 10 -2.46 -7.13 3.46
C ILE A 10 -1.41 -8.24 3.57
N THR A 11 -0.71 -8.52 2.48
CA THR A 11 0.28 -9.61 2.44
C THR A 11 1.52 -9.30 3.27
N GLY A 12 1.98 -8.05 3.28
CA GLY A 12 3.12 -7.63 4.09
C GLY A 12 2.81 -7.64 5.59
N VAL A 13 1.70 -7.02 5.99
CA VAL A 13 1.25 -6.99 7.40
C VAL A 13 0.96 -8.40 7.90
N GLY A 14 0.23 -9.21 7.13
CA GLY A 14 -0.04 -10.57 7.52
C GLY A 14 1.23 -11.40 7.67
N PHE A 15 2.24 -11.18 6.82
CA PHE A 15 3.48 -11.97 6.88
C PHE A 15 4.25 -11.61 8.13
N GLN A 16 4.30 -10.33 8.48
CA GLN A 16 4.89 -9.85 9.72
C GLN A 16 4.20 -10.46 10.96
N ILE A 17 2.86 -10.55 10.94
CA ILE A 17 2.10 -11.19 12.02
C ILE A 17 2.45 -12.68 12.12
N ALA A 18 2.54 -13.38 10.99
CA ALA A 18 2.89 -14.80 10.95
C ALA A 18 4.32 -15.05 11.43
N GLU A 19 5.27 -14.20 11.03
CA GLU A 19 6.67 -14.24 11.48
C GLU A 19 6.77 -14.08 13.00
N LEU A 20 6.07 -13.08 13.56
CA LEU A 20 6.02 -12.86 15.01
C LEU A 20 5.37 -14.03 15.77
N GLY A 21 4.45 -14.75 15.13
CA GLY A 21 3.82 -15.96 15.68
C GLY A 21 4.63 -17.24 15.52
N GLY A 22 5.79 -17.20 14.84
CA GLY A 22 6.60 -18.39 14.55
C GLY A 22 6.05 -19.27 13.41
N PHE A 23 5.15 -18.74 12.58
CA PHE A 23 4.51 -19.44 11.46
C PHE A 23 5.08 -19.03 10.09
N GLU A 24 6.26 -18.39 10.04
CA GLU A 24 6.90 -17.89 8.82
C GLU A 24 6.81 -18.89 7.66
N ASP A 25 7.23 -20.13 7.89
CA ASP A 25 7.33 -21.15 6.85
C ASP A 25 5.96 -21.47 6.22
N GLN A 26 4.90 -21.47 7.02
CA GLN A 26 3.53 -21.73 6.57
C GLN A 26 2.98 -20.57 5.73
N PHE A 27 3.46 -19.34 6.00
CA PHE A 27 3.00 -18.12 5.35
C PHE A 27 4.02 -17.52 4.37
N ARG A 28 5.07 -18.27 4.00
CA ARG A 28 6.08 -17.84 3.02
C ARG A 28 5.52 -17.55 1.62
N TRP A 29 4.33 -18.04 1.30
CA TRP A 29 3.60 -17.65 0.08
C TRP A 29 3.18 -16.18 0.09
N MET A 30 2.95 -15.61 1.26
CA MET A 30 2.42 -14.26 1.41
C MET A 30 3.47 -13.20 1.07
N ILE A 31 4.74 -13.43 1.46
CA ILE A 31 5.85 -12.57 1.05
C ILE A 31 6.19 -12.70 -0.45
N ARG A 32 5.90 -13.84 -1.08
CA ARG A 32 6.02 -13.99 -2.54
C ARG A 32 4.98 -13.14 -3.26
N TRP A 33 3.72 -13.23 -2.84
CA TRP A 33 2.64 -12.40 -3.39
C TRP A 33 2.86 -10.92 -3.15
N HIS A 34 3.40 -10.54 -1.99
CA HIS A 34 3.79 -9.16 -1.69
C HIS A 34 4.78 -8.60 -2.74
N LYS A 35 5.73 -9.43 -3.19
CA LYS A 35 6.71 -9.06 -4.21
C LYS A 35 6.14 -9.09 -5.63
N GLY A 36 4.92 -9.59 -5.83
CA GLY A 36 4.33 -9.80 -7.16
C GLY A 36 4.77 -11.12 -7.82
N ASP A 37 5.30 -12.05 -7.03
CA ASP A 37 5.51 -13.44 -7.45
C ASP A 37 4.26 -14.26 -7.12
N PHE A 38 3.47 -14.55 -8.17
CA PHE A 38 2.27 -15.37 -8.08
C PHE A 38 2.53 -16.83 -8.51
N GLY A 39 3.80 -17.24 -8.60
CA GLY A 39 4.21 -18.57 -9.05
C GLY A 39 4.21 -18.72 -10.57
N TYR A 40 3.03 -18.72 -11.20
CA TYR A 40 2.91 -18.87 -12.66
C TYR A 40 3.18 -17.57 -13.44
N ILE A 41 2.98 -16.43 -12.78
CA ILE A 41 3.14 -15.12 -13.38
C ILE A 41 4.09 -14.31 -12.50
N ASP A 42 5.25 -13.97 -13.06
CA ASP A 42 6.26 -13.16 -12.39
C ASP A 42 6.08 -11.68 -12.76
N PHE A 43 5.54 -10.92 -11.82
CA PHE A 43 5.49 -9.46 -11.91
C PHE A 43 6.51 -8.79 -10.98
N GLN A 44 7.50 -9.50 -10.42
CA GLN A 44 8.43 -8.95 -9.44
C GLN A 44 9.14 -7.68 -9.90
N LYS A 45 9.37 -7.56 -11.21
CA LYS A 45 9.99 -6.36 -11.79
C LYS A 45 9.03 -5.18 -11.88
N SER A 46 7.76 -5.38 -12.25
CA SER A 46 6.82 -4.28 -12.52
C SER A 46 5.93 -3.93 -11.32
N TYR A 47 5.61 -4.90 -10.46
CA TYR A 47 4.70 -4.76 -9.32
C TYR A 47 5.15 -3.69 -8.32
N PRO A 48 6.45 -3.62 -7.94
CA PRO A 48 6.93 -2.58 -7.04
C PRO A 48 6.77 -1.17 -7.61
N PHE A 49 6.99 -0.97 -8.92
CA PHE A 49 6.82 0.33 -9.57
C PHE A 49 5.36 0.77 -9.58
N LEU A 50 4.43 -0.15 -9.85
CA LEU A 50 2.99 0.14 -9.82
C LEU A 50 2.54 0.53 -8.41
N ASN A 51 3.06 -0.13 -7.38
CA ASN A 51 2.79 0.22 -5.99
C ASN A 51 3.37 1.59 -5.61
N ALA A 52 4.62 1.85 -5.99
CA ALA A 52 5.26 3.14 -5.72
C ALA A 52 4.52 4.30 -6.40
N ALA A 53 4.18 4.15 -7.68
CA ALA A 53 3.44 5.17 -8.43
C ALA A 53 2.04 5.39 -7.85
N GLY A 54 1.33 4.30 -7.53
CA GLY A 54 0.00 4.38 -6.94
C GLY A 54 0.01 5.01 -5.54
N LEU A 55 0.96 4.66 -4.69
CA LEU A 55 1.13 5.23 -3.36
C LEU A 55 1.50 6.71 -3.44
N LEU A 56 2.39 7.10 -4.34
CA LEU A 56 2.77 8.49 -4.55
C LEU A 56 1.56 9.32 -5.00
N PHE A 57 0.76 8.80 -5.92
CA PHE A 57 -0.46 9.46 -6.37
C PHE A 57 -1.47 9.63 -5.22
N LEU A 58 -1.69 8.59 -4.40
CA LEU A 58 -2.52 8.64 -3.21
C LEU A 58 -2.01 9.65 -2.16
N ALA A 59 -0.70 9.70 -1.93
CA ALA A 59 -0.10 10.65 -0.99
C ALA A 59 -0.26 12.09 -1.48
N ILE A 60 0.05 12.38 -2.74
CA ILE A 60 -0.08 13.72 -3.33
C ILE A 60 -1.55 14.18 -3.30
N THR A 61 -2.47 13.32 -3.71
CA THR A 61 -3.91 13.66 -3.72
C THR A 61 -4.44 13.86 -2.31
N GLY A 62 -4.11 12.98 -1.37
CA GLY A 62 -4.48 13.11 0.04
C GLY A 62 -3.95 14.41 0.67
N ILE A 63 -2.67 14.73 0.47
CA ILE A 63 -2.05 15.98 0.97
C ILE A 63 -2.72 17.21 0.34
N SER A 64 -2.96 17.19 -0.97
CA SER A 64 -3.62 18.28 -1.68
C SER A 64 -5.04 18.53 -1.16
N MET A 65 -5.82 17.46 -0.95
CA MET A 65 -7.15 17.54 -0.35
C MET A 65 -7.10 18.05 1.08
N TRP A 66 -6.17 17.56 1.89
CA TRP A 66 -5.97 17.99 3.27
C TRP A 66 -5.65 19.49 3.38
N TRP A 67 -4.77 20.01 2.52
CA TRP A 67 -4.48 21.44 2.44
C TRP A 67 -5.67 22.27 1.96
N LYS A 68 -6.43 21.80 0.96
CA LYS A 68 -7.67 22.48 0.52
C LYS A 68 -8.71 22.54 1.64
N MET A 69 -8.85 21.47 2.43
CA MET A 69 -9.79 21.41 3.54
C MET A 69 -9.37 22.33 4.69
N ARG A 70 -8.07 22.38 5.04
CA ARG A 70 -7.56 23.32 6.05
C ARG A 70 -7.83 24.78 5.67
N ARG A 71 -7.54 25.18 4.42
CA ARG A 71 -7.82 26.54 3.95
C ARG A 71 -9.30 26.90 4.02
N ARG A 72 -10.20 25.98 3.63
CA ARG A 72 -11.65 26.21 3.73
C ARG A 72 -12.14 26.37 5.18
N LYS A 73 -11.62 25.58 6.11
CA LYS A 73 -11.93 25.72 7.54
C LYS A 73 -11.47 27.07 8.11
N THR A 74 -10.32 27.58 7.67
CA THR A 74 -9.82 28.89 8.11
C THR A 74 -10.64 30.06 7.57
N VAL A 75 -11.13 29.99 6.32
CA VAL A 75 -12.00 31.04 5.74
C VAL A 75 -13.34 31.11 6.49
N LEU A 76 -14.01 29.97 6.68
CA LEU A 76 -15.30 29.91 7.39
C LEU A 76 -15.24 30.32 8.87
N ALA A 77 -14.05 30.41 9.48
CA ALA A 77 -13.88 30.82 10.87
C ALA A 77 -13.61 32.33 11.03
N ASN A 78 -13.35 33.05 9.93
CA ASN A 78 -13.11 34.49 9.90
C ASN A 78 -14.28 35.29 9.29
N ASP A 79 -15.33 34.60 8.82
CA ASP A 79 -16.61 35.15 8.38
C ASP A 79 -17.63 35.06 9.54
#